data_AF-A0A9D9DD22-F1
#
_entry.id   AF-A0A9D9DD22-F1
#
_cell.length_a   1.000
_cell.length_b   1.000
_cell.length_c   1.000
_cell.angle_alpha   90.00
_cell.angle_beta   90.00
_cell.angle_gamma   90.00
#
_symmetry.space_group_name_H-M   'P 1'
#
loop_
_entity.id
_entity.type
_entity.pdbx_description
1 polymer ?
#
loop_
_entity_poly.entity_id
_entity_poly.type
_entity_poly.pdbx_seq_one_letter_code
_entity_poly.pdbx_strand_id
1 'polypeptide(L)'
;MAESTLSKDELTALRVLAFFFYQCGNARAAEHAAKAVLAVQPEDVWAQQFLVLCADSAEDFDKVLELTDKPELLAAVPGDETEPSGQAEQAAARERSLILLRARALHKLGRSEESRTLLEQAQIIRTEQE
;
A
#
# COMPACT_ATOMS: atom_id res chain seq x y z
N MET A 1 -20.09 20.61 4.40
CA MET A 1 -18.74 20.14 4.03
C MET A 1 -18.01 19.97 5.34
N ALA A 2 -17.54 18.76 5.65
CA ALA A 2 -16.80 18.53 6.89
C ALA A 2 -15.44 19.24 6.75
N GLU A 3 -15.18 20.24 7.59
CA GLU A 3 -13.83 20.79 7.75
C GLU A 3 -12.93 19.64 8.20
N SER A 4 -11.84 19.40 7.47
CA SER A 4 -10.83 18.44 7.89
C SER A 4 -10.34 18.84 9.28
N THR A 5 -10.49 17.97 10.26
CA THR A 5 -10.06 18.21 11.64
C THR A 5 -8.54 18.37 11.78
N LEU A 6 -7.77 17.95 10.77
CA LEU A 6 -6.31 18.09 10.72
C LEU A 6 -5.88 18.88 9.48
N SER A 7 -4.84 19.68 9.66
CA SER A 7 -4.08 20.32 8.60
C SER A 7 -3.24 19.31 7.82
N LYS A 8 -2.77 19.72 6.63
CA LYS A 8 -1.85 18.90 5.80
C LYS A 8 -0.55 18.55 6.52
N ASP A 9 -0.04 19.47 7.35
CA ASP A 9 1.20 19.26 8.10
C ASP A 9 1.00 18.24 9.23
N GLU A 10 -0.14 18.27 9.90
CA GLU A 10 -0.50 17.28 10.93
C GLU A 10 -0.70 15.88 10.33
N LEU A 11 -1.33 15.77 9.16
CA LEU A 11 -1.41 14.50 8.42
C LEU A 11 -0.02 14.00 8.04
N THR A 12 0.85 14.87 7.55
CA THR A 12 2.23 14.52 7.21
C THR A 12 3.00 14.03 8.45
N ALA A 13 2.83 14.69 9.60
CA ALA A 13 3.42 14.26 10.86
C ALA A 13 2.93 12.86 11.29
N LEU A 14 1.64 12.56 11.11
CA LEU A 14 1.10 11.21 11.35
C LEU A 14 1.71 10.16 10.43
N ARG A 15 1.91 10.47 9.14
CA ARG A 15 2.59 9.56 8.20
C ARG A 15 4.02 9.28 8.63
N VAL A 16 4.77 10.31 9.03
CA VAL A 16 6.14 10.18 9.56
C VAL A 16 6.17 9.33 10.84
N LEU A 17 5.22 9.56 11.75
CA LEU A 17 5.11 8.81 13.00
C LEU A 17 4.81 7.32 12.75
N ALA A 18 3.89 7.01 11.83
CA ALA A 18 3.59 5.65 11.42
C ALA A 18 4.83 4.95 10.85
N PHE A 19 5.57 5.63 9.97
CA PHE A 19 6.83 5.12 9.42
C PHE A 19 7.88 4.89 10.52
N PHE A 20 8.02 5.82 11.46
CA PHE A 20 8.93 5.68 12.61
C PHE A 20 8.60 4.43 13.43
N PHE A 21 7.33 4.22 13.80
CA PHE A 21 6.93 3.03 14.54
C PHE A 21 7.21 1.72 13.79
N TYR A 22 7.01 1.72 12.47
CA TYR A 22 7.32 0.57 11.63
C TYR A 22 8.82 0.26 11.63
N GLN A 23 9.68 1.27 11.49
CA GLN A 23 11.14 1.10 11.54
C GLN A 23 11.63 0.59 12.91
N CYS A 24 10.94 0.94 13.99
CA CYS A 24 11.21 0.39 15.32
C CYS A 24 10.70 -1.06 15.52
N GLY A 25 10.12 -1.69 14.51
CA GLY A 25 9.52 -3.02 14.61
C GLY A 25 8.18 -3.03 15.36
N ASN A 26 7.59 -1.87 15.65
CA ASN A 26 6.30 -1.76 16.31
C ASN A 26 5.17 -1.65 15.27
N ALA A 27 4.91 -2.75 14.57
CA ALA A 27 3.92 -2.83 13.50
C ALA A 27 2.51 -2.43 13.95
N ARG A 28 2.13 -2.71 15.21
CA ARG A 28 0.81 -2.37 15.75
C ARG A 28 0.62 -0.86 15.94
N ALA A 29 1.63 -0.16 16.47
CA ALA A 29 1.57 1.30 16.60
C ALA A 29 1.61 1.97 15.22
N ALA A 30 2.40 1.44 14.29
CA ALA A 30 2.44 1.87 12.90
C ALA A 30 1.06 1.74 12.22
N GLU A 31 0.41 0.59 12.40
CA GLU A 31 -0.94 0.34 11.90
C GLU A 31 -1.96 1.33 12.47
N HIS A 32 -1.94 1.60 13.77
CA HIS A 32 -2.84 2.55 14.40
C HIS A 32 -2.66 3.97 13.86
N ALA A 33 -1.41 4.41 13.65
CA ALA A 33 -1.12 5.73 13.09
C ALA A 33 -1.62 5.84 11.64
N ALA A 34 -1.44 4.80 10.81
CA ALA A 34 -1.99 4.79 9.46
C ALA A 34 -3.53 4.76 9.44
N LYS A 35 -4.17 4.02 10.35
CA LYS A 35 -5.63 4.06 10.54
C LYS A 35 -6.13 5.45 10.97
N ALA A 36 -5.37 6.19 11.77
CA ALA A 36 -5.71 7.55 12.15
C ALA A 36 -5.70 8.49 10.94
N VAL A 37 -4.74 8.32 10.03
CA VAL A 37 -4.73 9.03 8.74
C VAL A 37 -5.98 8.70 7.93
N LEU A 38 -6.33 7.42 7.78
CA LEU A 38 -7.53 7.00 7.05
C LEU A 38 -8.86 7.42 7.69
N ALA A 39 -8.89 7.62 9.01
CA ALA A 39 -10.08 8.12 9.68
C ALA A 39 -10.39 9.59 9.31
N VAL A 40 -9.36 10.36 8.93
CA VAL A 40 -9.49 11.75 8.48
C VAL A 40 -9.56 11.83 6.96
N GLN A 41 -8.76 11.02 6.26
CA GLN A 41 -8.67 10.95 4.80
C GLN A 41 -8.79 9.49 4.32
N PRO A 42 -10.02 8.94 4.18
CA PRO A 42 -10.23 7.54 3.80
C PRO A 42 -9.61 7.12 2.46
N GLU A 43 -9.50 8.07 1.54
CA GLU A 43 -8.91 7.91 0.21
C GLU A 43 -7.38 8.06 0.17
N ASP A 44 -6.73 8.20 1.33
CA ASP A 44 -5.27 8.29 1.41
C ASP A 44 -4.61 6.95 1.03
N VAL A 45 -4.23 6.84 -0.25
CA VAL A 45 -3.58 5.65 -0.80
C VAL A 45 -2.27 5.32 -0.10
N TRP A 46 -1.50 6.32 0.36
CA TRP A 46 -0.27 6.04 1.12
C TRP A 46 -0.61 5.28 2.39
N ALA A 47 -1.62 5.73 3.13
CA ALA A 47 -2.02 5.08 4.38
C ALA A 47 -2.63 3.69 4.13
N GLN A 48 -3.42 3.52 3.07
CA GLN A 48 -3.92 2.20 2.65
C GLN A 48 -2.77 1.24 2.31
N GLN A 49 -1.78 1.67 1.53
CA GLN A 49 -0.61 0.85 1.17
C GLN A 49 0.24 0.52 2.39
N PHE A 50 0.39 1.48 3.30
CA PHE A 50 1.15 1.30 4.52
C PHE A 50 0.52 0.28 5.47
N LEU A 51 -0.82 0.13 5.48
CA LEU A 51 -1.47 -0.95 6.21
C LEU A 51 -1.12 -2.33 5.66
N VAL A 52 -0.91 -2.47 4.35
CA VAL A 52 -0.45 -3.74 3.74
C VAL A 52 0.94 -4.09 4.27
N LEU A 53 1.84 -3.11 4.32
CA LEU A 53 3.19 -3.30 4.89
C LEU A 53 3.15 -3.66 6.38
N CYS A 54 2.27 -3.01 7.16
CA CYS A 54 2.11 -3.33 8.57
C CYS A 54 1.58 -4.76 8.78
N ALA A 55 0.58 -5.18 8.00
CA ALA A 55 0.00 -6.52 8.07
C ALA A 55 1.04 -7.58 7.69
N ASP A 56 1.80 -7.34 6.63
CA ASP A 56 2.87 -8.24 6.20
C ASP A 56 3.99 -8.36 7.23
N SER A 57 4.43 -7.24 7.82
CA SER A 57 5.42 -7.24 8.90
C SER A 57 4.92 -7.93 10.17
N ALA A 58 3.61 -8.00 10.38
CA ALA A 58 2.99 -8.72 11.48
C ALA A 58 2.71 -10.20 11.15
N GLU A 59 3.09 -10.67 9.96
CA GLU A 59 2.78 -12.00 9.42
C GLU A 59 1.28 -12.33 9.35
N ASP A 60 0.44 -11.29 9.31
CA ASP A 60 -1.02 -11.41 9.13
C ASP A 60 -1.34 -11.47 7.62
N PHE A 61 -1.03 -12.62 7.02
CA PHE A 61 -1.13 -12.80 5.57
C PHE A 61 -2.56 -12.78 5.05
N ASP A 62 -3.55 -13.20 5.84
CA ASP A 62 -4.96 -13.10 5.46
C ASP A 62 -5.38 -11.63 5.28
N LYS A 63 -4.94 -10.76 6.20
CA LYS A 63 -5.17 -9.31 6.11
C LYS A 63 -4.43 -8.66 4.94
N VAL A 64 -3.24 -9.15 4.57
CA VAL A 64 -2.56 -8.70 3.34
C VAL A 64 -3.43 -8.97 2.11
N LEU A 65 -4.06 -10.14 2.02
CA LEU A 65 -4.96 -10.47 0.92
C LEU A 65 -6.20 -9.57 0.93
N GLU A 66 -6.85 -9.41 2.08
CA GLU A 66 -8.04 -8.56 2.24
C GLU A 66 -7.75 -7.11 1.82
N LEU A 67 -6.62 -6.56 2.26
CA LEU A 67 -6.25 -5.18 1.91
C LEU A 67 -5.94 -5.06 0.42
N THR A 68 -5.19 -6.00 -0.15
CA THR A 68 -4.80 -5.95 -1.57
C THR A 68 -5.91 -6.32 -2.55
N ASP A 69 -7.05 -6.85 -2.09
CA ASP A 69 -8.24 -7.09 -2.93
C ASP A 69 -8.94 -5.78 -3.36
N LYS A 70 -8.64 -4.66 -2.72
CA LYS A 70 -9.31 -3.38 -3.01
C LYS A 70 -8.74 -2.76 -4.29
N PRO A 71 -9.56 -2.50 -5.31
CA PRO A 71 -9.10 -1.90 -6.57
C PRO A 71 -8.56 -0.48 -6.39
N GLU A 72 -9.01 0.23 -5.34
CA GLU A 72 -8.56 1.59 -4.98
C GLU A 72 -7.06 1.66 -4.65
N LEU A 73 -6.48 0.55 -4.16
CA LEU A 73 -5.06 0.46 -3.82
C LEU A 73 -4.15 0.41 -5.05
N LEU A 74 -4.71 0.03 -6.19
CA LEU A 74 -4.06 0.00 -7.51
C LEU A 74 -4.33 1.27 -8.32
N ALA A 75 -5.35 2.04 -7.96
CA ALA A 75 -5.67 3.28 -8.64
C ALA A 75 -4.59 4.35 -8.34
N ALA A 76 -4.01 4.90 -9.41
CA ALA A 76 -3.04 5.99 -9.30
C ALA A 76 -3.64 7.16 -8.50
N VAL A 77 -2.94 7.57 -7.44
CA VAL A 77 -3.23 8.82 -6.73
C VAL A 77 -3.16 9.98 -7.73
N PRO A 78 -4.19 10.83 -7.85
CA PRO A 78 -4.03 12.14 -8.45
C PRO A 78 -3.18 13.00 -7.49
N GLY A 79 -1.88 13.07 -7.75
CA GLY A 79 -0.94 13.90 -6.99
C GLY A 79 -0.26 14.88 -7.94
N ASP A 80 -0.56 16.17 -7.75
CA ASP A 80 0.02 17.40 -8.33
C ASP A 80 0.44 17.39 -9.82
N GLU A 81 -0.08 18.38 -10.55
CA GLU A 81 0.02 18.60 -12.01
C GLU A 81 1.43 18.95 -12.54
N THR A 82 2.50 18.56 -11.84
CA THR A 82 3.88 18.83 -12.22
C THR A 82 4.63 17.51 -12.41
N GLU A 83 4.89 17.19 -13.68
CA GLU A 83 5.71 16.08 -14.21
C GLU A 83 4.98 14.77 -14.62
N PRO A 84 4.43 14.73 -15.85
CA PRO A 84 3.68 13.58 -16.36
C PRO A 84 4.53 12.32 -16.69
N SER A 85 5.86 12.40 -16.73
CA SER A 85 6.72 11.27 -17.12
C SER A 85 7.11 10.33 -15.95
N GLY A 86 7.14 10.81 -14.70
CA GLY A 86 7.53 10.00 -13.54
C GLY A 86 6.36 9.33 -12.81
N GLN A 87 5.13 9.80 -13.01
CA GLN A 87 3.96 9.34 -12.26
C GLN A 87 3.50 7.94 -12.69
N ALA A 88 3.57 7.63 -13.99
CA ALA A 88 3.22 6.32 -14.52
C ALA A 88 4.21 5.24 -14.03
N GLU A 89 5.51 5.55 -14.03
CA GLU A 89 6.55 4.65 -13.53
C GLU A 89 6.39 4.41 -12.02
N GLN A 90 6.09 5.45 -11.23
CA GLN A 90 5.82 5.31 -9.79
C GLN A 90 4.53 4.55 -9.50
N ALA A 91 3.49 4.70 -10.33
CA ALA A 91 2.26 3.91 -10.22
C ALA A 91 2.52 2.43 -10.51
N ALA A 92 3.22 2.12 -11.61
CA ALA A 92 3.61 0.75 -11.96
C ALA A 92 4.52 0.11 -10.91
N ALA A 93 5.46 0.86 -10.34
CA ALA A 93 6.33 0.39 -9.26
C ALA A 93 5.53 0.08 -7.97
N ARG A 94 4.53 0.90 -7.64
CA ARG A 94 3.64 0.68 -6.50
C ARG A 94 2.76 -0.55 -6.70
N GLU A 95 2.11 -0.66 -7.86
CA GLU A 95 1.31 -1.82 -8.25
C GLU A 95 2.14 -3.10 -8.16
N ARG A 96 3.34 -3.10 -8.75
CA ARG A 96 4.25 -4.25 -8.69
C ARG A 96 4.60 -4.62 -7.25
N SER A 97 4.87 -3.64 -6.40
CA SER A 97 5.18 -3.89 -4.98
C SER A 97 4.02 -4.56 -4.27
N LEU A 98 2.78 -4.11 -4.49
CA LEU A 98 1.58 -4.72 -3.92
C LEU A 98 1.35 -6.15 -4.43
N ILE A 99 1.56 -6.39 -5.73
CA ILE A 99 1.45 -7.73 -6.32
C ILE A 99 2.47 -8.69 -5.68
N LEU A 100 3.72 -8.23 -5.45
CA LEU A 100 4.75 -9.04 -4.79
C LEU A 100 4.38 -9.37 -3.34
N LEU A 101 3.85 -8.40 -2.59
CA LEU A 101 3.37 -8.62 -1.21
C LEU A 101 2.23 -9.64 -1.17
N ARG A 102 1.26 -9.51 -2.10
CA ARG A 102 0.14 -10.43 -2.24
C ARG A 102 0.61 -11.84 -2.62
N ALA A 103 1.52 -11.96 -3.59
CA ALA A 103 2.10 -13.25 -3.98
C ALA A 103 2.82 -13.92 -2.81
N ARG A 104 3.59 -13.15 -2.02
CA ARG A 104 4.24 -13.66 -0.80
C ARG A 104 3.21 -14.16 0.21
N ALA A 105 2.13 -13.41 0.46
CA ALA A 105 1.07 -13.82 1.36
C ALA A 105 0.39 -15.14 0.90
N LEU A 106 0.04 -15.25 -0.39
CA LEU A 106 -0.51 -16.48 -0.97
C LEU A 106 0.43 -17.67 -0.78
N HIS A 107 1.72 -17.49 -1.03
CA HIS A 107 2.71 -18.56 -0.84
C HIS A 107 2.82 -18.99 0.63
N LYS A 108 2.83 -18.03 1.57
CA LYS A 108 2.90 -18.30 3.01
C LYS A 108 1.67 -19.03 3.56
N LEU A 109 0.50 -18.81 2.96
CA LEU A 109 -0.74 -19.50 3.27
C LEU A 109 -0.87 -20.87 2.56
N GLY A 110 0.16 -21.33 1.84
CA GLY A 110 0.16 -22.61 1.13
C GLY A 110 -0.53 -22.57 -0.24
N ARG A 111 -1.08 -21.41 -0.66
CA ARG A 111 -1.72 -21.18 -1.98
C ARG A 111 -0.67 -20.89 -3.05
N SER A 112 0.27 -21.82 -3.21
CA SER A 112 1.46 -21.63 -4.04
C SER A 112 1.17 -21.56 -5.54
N GLU A 113 0.11 -22.24 -6.02
CA GLU A 113 -0.29 -22.17 -7.43
C GLU A 113 -0.79 -20.77 -7.77
N GLU A 114 -1.66 -20.20 -6.94
CA GLU A 114 -2.19 -18.84 -7.12
C GLU A 114 -1.09 -17.78 -7.04
N SER A 115 -0.10 -17.98 -6.15
CA SER A 115 1.08 -17.12 -6.08
C SER A 115 1.86 -17.14 -7.39
N ARG A 116 2.06 -18.31 -8.01
CA ARG A 116 2.79 -18.43 -9.28
C ARG A 116 2.05 -17.75 -10.43
N THR A 117 0.75 -18.01 -10.56
CA THR A 117 -0.06 -17.39 -11.61
C THR A 117 -0.06 -15.86 -11.49
N LEU A 118 -0.11 -15.34 -10.25
CA LEU A 118 -0.06 -13.90 -10.01
C LEU A 118 1.31 -13.29 -10.38
N LEU A 119 2.40 -13.98 -10.08
CA LEU A 119 3.75 -13.53 -10.44
C LEU A 119 4.01 -13.58 -11.95
N GLU A 120 3.48 -14.59 -12.65
CA GLU A 120 3.55 -14.69 -14.11
C GLU A 120 2.81 -13.53 -14.78
N GLN A 121 1.60 -13.21 -14.31
CA GLN A 121 0.84 -12.04 -14.77
C GLN A 121 1.63 -10.74 -14.56
N ALA A 122 2.29 -10.58 -13.41
CA ALA A 122 3.10 -9.41 -13.11
C ALA A 122 4.36 -9.29 -13.97
N GLN A 123 4.93 -10.41 -14.45
CA GLN A 123 6.09 -10.41 -15.34
C GLN A 123 5.71 -10.07 -16.78
N ILE A 124 4.53 -10.50 -17.24
CA ILE A 124 4.02 -10.18 -18.59
C ILE A 124 3.85 -8.66 -18.75
N ILE A 125 3.35 -7.97 -17.72
CA ILE A 125 3.20 -6.49 -17.71
C ILE A 125 4.55 -5.79 -17.96
N ARG A 126 5.67 -6.35 -17.49
CA ARG A 126 7.01 -5.76 -17.69
C ARG A 126 7.47 -5.85 -19.15
N THR A 127 7.18 -6.95 -19.83
CA THR A 127 7.58 -7.17 -21.24
C THR A 127 6.75 -6.38 -22.24
N GLU A 128 5.56 -5.91 -21.88
CA GLU A 128 4.69 -5.12 -22.77
C GLU A 128 4.88 -3.59 -22.61
N GLN A 129 5.63 -3.14 -21.58
CA GLN A 129 5.93 -1.73 -21.32
C GLN A 129 7.35 -1.30 -21.75
N GLU A 130 8.18 -2.24 -22.23
CA GLU A 130 9.50 -1.99 -22.86
C GLU A 130 9.36 -1.84 -24.39
#